data_AF-A0A6J1X6M5-F1
#
_entry.id   AF-A0A6J1X6M5-F1
#
_cell.length_a   1.000
_cell.length_b   1.000
_cell.length_c   1.000
_cell.angle_alpha   90.00
_cell.angle_beta   90.00
_cell.angle_gamma   90.00
#
_symmetry.space_group_name_H-M   'P 1'
#
loop_
_entity.id
_entity.type
_entity.pdbx_description
1 polymer ?
#
loop_
_entity_poly.entity_id
_entity_poly.type
_entity_poly.pdbx_seq_one_letter_code
_entity_poly.pdbx_strand_id
1 'polypeptide(L)'
;MTPAPPSPCEPETLEEEKVTTVTSSVRRNSSEKTVSSSTTTKTSKVSETVSRPASKQVSPFAKFRQLEKQNSVNSPNSPKTPQSPGSPSQPYFKFTDPTVQASALTIKERLLQWCRDKTRDYENVKLENFSTSWADGLAFCALVHHFLPNTFDYSKLTPEKRRANFTLAFKVADEKAGIYPLLDVDDMVAMRKPDWKCVFTYVQSIHRRFKDED
;
A
#
# COMPACT_ATOMS: atom_id res chain seq x y z
N MET A 1 -3.49 2.51 77.66
CA MET A 1 -2.42 2.08 76.74
C MET A 1 -2.00 3.28 75.89
N THR A 2 -0.78 3.77 76.12
CA THR A 2 0.08 4.47 75.16
C THR A 2 0.46 3.52 74.00
N PRO A 3 1.15 3.91 72.89
CA PRO A 3 1.65 5.24 72.47
C PRO A 3 1.42 5.55 70.96
N ALA A 4 2.12 6.61 70.52
CA ALA A 4 2.16 7.34 69.24
C ALA A 4 2.76 6.57 68.02
N PRO A 5 2.92 7.21 66.83
CA PRO A 5 2.91 6.58 65.49
C PRO A 5 4.29 6.08 65.04
N PRO A 6 4.38 5.39 63.88
CA PRO A 6 5.61 5.34 63.10
C PRO A 6 5.59 6.31 61.89
N SER A 7 6.69 7.02 61.71
CA SER A 7 7.21 7.52 60.43
C SER A 7 8.54 6.77 60.12
N PRO A 8 9.32 7.20 59.13
CA PRO A 8 9.45 6.68 57.76
C PRO A 8 10.73 5.83 57.56
N CYS A 9 10.87 5.11 56.43
CA CYS A 9 12.17 4.87 55.78
C CYS A 9 12.03 4.16 54.42
N GLU A 10 12.89 4.60 53.51
CA GLU A 10 13.13 4.21 52.11
C GLU A 10 13.88 2.86 52.00
N PRO A 11 14.69 2.60 50.95
CA PRO A 11 14.36 2.08 49.62
C PRO A 11 14.98 0.67 49.39
N GLU A 12 14.38 -0.19 48.57
CA GLU A 12 15.04 -1.45 48.14
C GLU A 12 15.21 -1.52 46.62
N THR A 13 16.43 -1.15 46.22
CA THR A 13 17.33 -1.91 45.35
C THR A 13 16.72 -3.00 44.47
N LEU A 14 16.66 -2.72 43.16
CA LEU A 14 16.70 -3.79 42.16
C LEU A 14 18.12 -4.36 42.12
N GLU A 15 18.23 -5.61 42.53
CA GLU A 15 19.44 -6.41 42.45
C GLU A 15 19.90 -6.61 41.00
N GLU A 16 21.20 -6.48 40.82
CA GLU A 16 21.95 -6.85 39.64
C GLU A 16 22.31 -8.34 39.76
N GLU A 17 21.67 -9.21 38.97
CA GLU A 17 22.23 -10.54 38.68
C GLU A 17 22.74 -10.58 37.22
N LYS A 18 24.06 -10.61 37.14
CA LYS A 18 24.88 -10.92 35.98
C LYS A 18 25.08 -12.44 35.95
N VAL A 19 24.87 -13.09 34.79
CA VAL A 19 25.40 -14.41 34.33
C VAL A 19 24.42 -14.95 33.28
N THR A 20 24.74 -15.54 32.14
CA THR A 20 25.97 -15.80 31.39
C THR A 20 25.53 -16.18 29.97
N THR A 21 26.31 -15.77 29.00
CA THR A 21 26.24 -16.10 27.58
C THR A 21 26.14 -17.60 27.30
N VAL A 22 25.07 -18.05 26.61
CA VAL A 22 25.12 -19.22 25.73
C VAL A 22 24.24 -18.96 24.50
N THR A 23 24.83 -18.43 23.42
CA THR A 23 24.19 -18.43 22.09
C THR A 23 24.75 -19.59 21.29
N SER A 24 24.06 -20.72 21.30
CA SER A 24 24.36 -21.86 20.43
C SER A 24 23.97 -21.54 18.98
N SER A 25 24.96 -21.26 18.14
CA SER A 25 24.82 -21.22 16.68
C SER A 25 24.86 -22.64 16.12
N VAL A 26 23.75 -23.12 15.55
CA VAL A 26 23.74 -24.37 14.78
C VAL A 26 24.00 -24.05 13.31
N ARG A 27 25.21 -24.40 12.86
CA ARG A 27 25.60 -24.54 11.46
C ARG A 27 24.93 -25.79 10.87
N ARG A 28 24.36 -25.67 9.68
CA ARG A 28 24.32 -26.78 8.70
C ARG A 28 24.71 -26.22 7.34
N ASN A 29 25.72 -26.86 6.75
CA ASN A 29 26.23 -26.63 5.41
C ASN A 29 26.04 -27.90 4.56
N SER A 30 26.12 -27.71 3.24
CA SER A 30 26.24 -28.71 2.16
C SER A 30 24.89 -29.07 1.50
N SER A 31 24.72 -29.05 0.17
CA SER A 31 25.72 -29.09 -0.91
C SER A 31 25.14 -28.58 -2.25
N GLU A 32 26.05 -28.04 -3.06
CA GLU A 32 26.02 -27.61 -4.47
C GLU A 32 25.14 -28.39 -5.47
N LYS A 33 24.65 -27.66 -6.50
CA LYS A 33 25.20 -27.82 -7.87
C LYS A 33 24.90 -26.64 -8.82
N THR A 34 25.99 -26.27 -9.47
CA THR A 34 26.32 -25.26 -10.48
C THR A 34 25.56 -25.36 -11.80
N VAL A 35 25.16 -24.24 -12.41
CA VAL A 35 25.41 -23.89 -13.83
C VAL A 35 25.48 -22.35 -13.98
N SER A 36 26.64 -21.85 -14.46
CA SER A 36 26.97 -20.48 -14.90
C SER A 36 26.16 -20.06 -16.14
N SER A 37 25.83 -18.82 -16.50
CA SER A 37 26.62 -17.59 -16.76
C SER A 37 25.58 -16.53 -17.24
N SER A 38 25.65 -15.21 -17.08
CA SER A 38 26.74 -14.30 -17.40
C SER A 38 26.47 -12.88 -16.83
N THR A 39 27.58 -12.25 -16.46
CA THR A 39 27.89 -10.89 -15.98
C THR A 39 27.26 -9.73 -16.79
N THR A 40 26.91 -8.61 -16.16
CA THR A 40 27.86 -7.49 -16.05
C THR A 40 27.60 -6.53 -14.88
N THR A 41 28.67 -6.36 -14.11
CA THR A 41 28.89 -5.48 -12.96
C THR A 41 29.09 -4.03 -13.39
N LYS A 42 28.61 -3.07 -12.58
CA LYS A 42 29.39 -1.86 -12.27
C LYS A 42 29.17 -1.42 -10.81
N THR A 43 30.19 -1.73 -10.02
CA THR A 43 30.51 -1.28 -8.67
C THR A 43 30.82 0.22 -8.63
N SER A 44 30.46 0.90 -7.53
CA SER A 44 31.28 1.97 -6.94
C SER A 44 30.98 2.16 -5.44
N LYS A 45 32.01 1.80 -4.65
CA LYS A 45 32.44 2.14 -3.28
C LYS A 45 31.52 2.92 -2.30
N VAL A 46 31.55 2.41 -1.07
CA VAL A 46 31.23 3.04 0.23
C VAL A 46 32.17 4.20 0.55
N SER A 47 31.61 5.31 1.05
CA SER A 47 32.27 6.31 1.91
C SER A 47 31.22 7.06 2.74
N GLU A 48 31.68 7.54 3.90
CA GLU A 48 31.03 8.01 5.13
C GLU A 48 29.91 9.09 5.09
N THR A 49 29.06 8.98 6.13
CA THR A 49 28.33 10.01 6.90
C THR A 49 28.14 11.43 6.32
N VAL A 50 26.90 11.76 5.95
CA VAL A 50 26.20 13.04 6.29
C VAL A 50 24.68 12.80 6.24
N SER A 51 23.99 13.24 7.30
CA SER A 51 22.54 13.30 7.48
C SER A 51 21.81 13.91 6.28
N ARG A 52 20.86 13.18 5.66
CA ARG A 52 19.86 13.72 4.72
C ARG A 52 18.54 12.94 4.86
N PRO A 53 17.37 13.60 4.64
CA PRO A 53 16.08 13.10 5.11
C PRO A 53 15.63 11.91 4.26
N ALA A 54 14.94 10.97 4.90
CA ALA A 54 14.41 9.76 4.30
C ALA A 54 13.73 10.05 2.96
N SER A 55 14.25 9.46 1.88
CA SER A 55 13.56 9.44 0.59
C SER A 55 12.28 8.63 0.77
N LYS A 56 11.14 9.32 0.89
CA LYS A 56 9.83 8.69 0.86
C LYS A 56 9.77 7.86 -0.41
N GLN A 57 9.55 6.55 -0.26
CA GLN A 57 9.28 5.63 -1.35
C GLN A 57 8.01 6.13 -2.05
N VAL A 58 8.18 6.98 -3.07
CA VAL A 58 7.08 7.59 -3.81
C VAL A 58 6.35 6.49 -4.57
N SER A 59 5.03 6.44 -4.40
CA SER A 59 4.19 5.43 -5.02
C SER A 59 4.32 5.48 -6.55
N PRO A 60 4.35 4.33 -7.27
CA PRO A 60 4.51 4.27 -8.71
C PRO A 60 3.56 5.19 -9.49
N PHE A 61 2.30 5.34 -9.01
CA PHE A 61 1.31 6.23 -9.63
C PHE A 61 1.63 7.72 -9.45
N ALA A 62 2.20 8.13 -8.32
CA ALA A 62 2.64 9.50 -8.10
C ALA A 62 3.79 9.86 -9.07
N LYS A 63 4.72 8.92 -9.27
CA LYS A 63 5.85 9.10 -10.19
C LYS A 63 5.40 9.19 -11.65
N PHE A 64 4.39 8.41 -12.04
CA PHE A 64 3.79 8.49 -13.37
C PHE A 64 3.14 9.86 -13.62
N ARG A 65 2.34 10.36 -12.67
CA ARG A 65 1.68 11.67 -12.78
C ARG A 65 2.66 12.84 -12.78
N GLN A 66 3.73 12.76 -11.98
CA GLN A 66 4.80 13.76 -11.96
C GLN A 66 5.44 13.93 -13.34
N LEU A 67 5.71 12.80 -14.01
CA LEU A 67 6.30 12.79 -15.34
C LEU A 67 5.35 13.39 -16.40
N GLU A 68 4.05 13.13 -16.28
CA GLU A 68 3.03 13.72 -17.17
C GLU A 68 2.89 15.24 -16.95
N LYS A 69 2.92 15.71 -15.69
CA LYS A 69 2.89 17.15 -15.36
C LYS A 69 4.12 17.91 -15.86
N GLN A 70 5.31 17.31 -15.84
CA GLN A 70 6.52 17.93 -16.40
C GLN A 70 6.50 18.03 -17.93
N ASN A 71 5.66 17.25 -18.62
CA ASN A 71 5.58 17.25 -20.07
C ASN A 71 4.46 18.18 -20.64
N SER A 72 3.77 18.94 -19.80
CA SER A 72 2.60 19.75 -20.21
C SER A 72 2.90 21.19 -20.68
N VAL A 73 4.15 21.65 -20.69
CA VAL A 73 4.49 23.05 -21.03
C VAL A 73 5.17 23.23 -22.40
N ASN A 74 5.52 22.15 -23.13
CA ASN A 74 6.04 22.27 -24.49
C ASN A 74 5.21 21.46 -25.49
N SER A 75 4.40 22.15 -26.29
CA SER A 75 4.03 21.70 -27.63
C SER A 75 4.17 22.89 -28.57
N PRO A 76 4.82 22.69 -29.72
CA PRO A 76 4.09 22.09 -30.82
C PRO A 76 4.92 21.04 -31.57
N ASN A 77 4.52 19.78 -31.51
CA ASN A 77 4.61 18.87 -32.65
C ASN A 77 3.80 17.61 -32.36
N SER A 78 2.59 17.55 -32.91
CA SER A 78 1.89 16.28 -33.08
C SER A 78 2.64 15.46 -34.14
N PRO A 79 2.94 14.17 -33.90
CA PRO A 79 3.43 13.32 -34.97
C PRO A 79 2.32 13.17 -36.02
N LYS A 80 2.58 13.61 -37.25
CA LYS A 80 1.73 13.22 -38.39
C LYS A 80 1.86 11.71 -38.56
N THR A 81 0.71 11.03 -38.57
CA THR A 81 0.60 9.64 -39.00
C THR A 81 1.08 9.49 -40.45
N PRO A 82 1.86 8.46 -40.78
CA PRO A 82 2.21 8.20 -42.17
C PRO A 82 0.95 7.70 -42.90
N GLN A 83 0.45 8.48 -43.85
CA GLN A 83 -0.49 7.97 -44.84
C GLN A 83 0.31 7.13 -45.84
N SER A 84 0.00 5.84 -45.92
CA SER A 84 0.47 4.96 -46.99
C SER A 84 -0.72 4.35 -47.74
N PRO A 85 -0.67 4.21 -49.08
CA PRO A 85 -1.78 3.75 -49.89
C PRO A 85 -1.87 2.22 -49.92
N GLY A 86 -3.08 1.70 -49.72
CA GLY A 86 -3.55 0.41 -50.25
C GLY A 86 -2.76 -0.87 -49.92
N SER A 87 -3.10 -1.55 -48.82
CA SER A 87 -3.27 -3.02 -48.76
C SER A 87 -3.70 -3.51 -47.36
N PRO A 88 -4.45 -4.61 -47.24
CA PRO A 88 -5.04 -5.06 -45.98
C PRO A 88 -4.12 -6.05 -45.25
N SER A 89 -3.25 -5.54 -44.38
CA SER A 89 -2.55 -6.36 -43.39
C SER A 89 -2.23 -5.49 -42.16
N GLN A 90 -3.20 -5.42 -41.24
CA GLN A 90 -3.05 -4.78 -39.94
C GLN A 90 -2.75 -5.85 -38.88
N PRO A 91 -1.77 -5.67 -37.98
CA PRO A 91 -1.68 -6.49 -36.78
C PRO A 91 -2.84 -6.07 -35.86
N TYR A 92 -3.85 -6.94 -35.77
CA TYR A 92 -5.03 -6.77 -34.94
C TYR A 92 -4.64 -6.99 -33.47
N PHE A 93 -4.33 -5.94 -32.73
CA PHE A 93 -4.55 -5.91 -31.28
C PHE A 93 -5.62 -4.86 -30.99
N LYS A 94 -6.88 -5.21 -31.28
CA LYS A 94 -8.03 -4.40 -30.86
C LYS A 94 -8.38 -4.76 -29.41
N PHE A 95 -7.93 -3.93 -28.46
CA PHE A 95 -8.35 -4.02 -27.05
C PHE A 95 -9.85 -3.66 -26.84
N THR A 96 -10.57 -3.30 -27.91
CA THR A 96 -11.98 -2.88 -27.87
C THR A 96 -12.95 -4.03 -28.07
N ASP A 97 -12.58 -5.27 -27.74
CA ASP A 97 -13.50 -6.38 -27.83
C ASP A 97 -14.66 -6.17 -26.83
N PRO A 98 -15.92 -6.08 -27.29
CA PRO A 98 -17.06 -5.82 -26.43
C PRO A 98 -17.27 -6.91 -25.35
N THR A 99 -16.79 -8.14 -25.59
CA THR A 99 -16.84 -9.23 -24.60
C THR A 99 -15.83 -9.00 -23.46
N VAL A 100 -14.64 -8.45 -23.78
CA VAL A 100 -13.63 -8.06 -22.79
C VAL A 100 -14.09 -6.85 -21.99
N GLN A 101 -14.79 -5.90 -22.62
CA GLN A 101 -15.35 -4.75 -21.92
C GLN A 101 -16.51 -5.15 -20.98
N ALA A 102 -17.41 -6.03 -21.44
CA ALA A 102 -18.49 -6.56 -20.60
C ALA A 102 -17.95 -7.36 -19.41
N SER A 103 -16.96 -8.24 -19.64
CA SER A 103 -16.31 -8.97 -18.55
C SER A 103 -15.61 -8.03 -17.56
N ALA A 104 -14.95 -6.97 -18.02
CA ALA A 104 -14.34 -5.98 -17.12
C ALA A 104 -15.38 -5.25 -16.25
N LEU A 105 -16.58 -4.96 -16.76
CA LEU A 105 -17.67 -4.40 -15.95
C LEU A 105 -18.13 -5.39 -14.89
N THR A 106 -18.31 -6.67 -15.26
CA THR A 106 -18.68 -7.72 -14.29
C THR A 106 -17.59 -7.95 -13.22
N ILE A 107 -16.31 -7.81 -13.56
CA ILE A 107 -15.20 -7.96 -12.62
C ILE A 107 -15.19 -6.80 -11.61
N LYS A 108 -15.41 -5.56 -12.08
CA LYS A 108 -15.50 -4.41 -11.19
C LYS A 108 -16.67 -4.54 -10.24
N GLU A 109 -17.83 -4.94 -10.74
CA GLU A 109 -19.02 -5.15 -9.92
C GLU A 109 -18.81 -6.24 -8.88
N ARG A 110 -18.21 -7.38 -9.25
CA ARG A 110 -17.87 -8.44 -8.30
C ARG A 110 -16.91 -7.96 -7.22
N LEU A 111 -15.86 -7.24 -7.58
CA LEU A 111 -14.92 -6.69 -6.59
C LEU A 111 -15.61 -5.68 -5.67
N LEU A 112 -16.48 -4.82 -6.22
CA LEU A 112 -17.22 -3.85 -5.44
C LEU A 112 -18.18 -4.55 -4.48
N GLN A 113 -18.83 -5.61 -4.94
CA GLN A 113 -19.73 -6.42 -4.12
C GLN A 113 -18.96 -7.09 -2.97
N TRP A 114 -17.80 -7.70 -3.26
CA TRP A 114 -16.95 -8.26 -2.21
C TRP A 114 -16.55 -7.19 -1.18
N CYS A 115 -16.18 -5.98 -1.62
CA CYS A 115 -15.87 -4.90 -0.68
C CYS A 115 -17.07 -4.58 0.21
N ARG A 116 -18.29 -4.49 -0.36
CA ARG A 116 -19.53 -4.23 0.39
C ARG A 116 -19.81 -5.32 1.42
N ASP A 117 -19.65 -6.58 1.03
CA ASP A 117 -19.93 -7.71 1.90
C ASP A 117 -18.99 -7.68 3.12
N LYS A 118 -17.71 -7.33 2.91
CA LYS A 118 -16.71 -7.21 3.97
C LYS A 118 -16.89 -5.97 4.84
N THR A 119 -17.42 -4.88 4.29
CA THR A 119 -17.64 -3.63 5.04
C THR A 119 -19.09 -3.41 5.45
N ARG A 120 -19.95 -4.43 5.43
CA ARG A 120 -21.40 -4.26 5.65
C ARG A 120 -21.74 -3.71 7.04
N ASP A 121 -20.97 -4.12 8.04
CA ASP A 121 -21.23 -3.79 9.44
C ASP A 121 -20.46 -2.53 9.91
N TYR A 122 -19.88 -1.77 8.96
CA TYR A 122 -19.12 -0.55 9.25
C TYR A 122 -19.96 0.69 9.01
N GLU A 123 -20.01 1.56 10.02
CA GLU A 123 -20.69 2.83 9.91
C GLU A 123 -19.94 3.78 8.96
N ASN A 124 -20.70 4.65 8.28
CA ASN A 124 -20.20 5.67 7.36
C ASN A 124 -19.45 5.12 6.13
N VAL A 125 -19.65 3.84 5.79
CA VAL A 125 -19.07 3.22 4.58
C VAL A 125 -20.17 2.88 3.58
N LYS A 126 -20.24 3.62 2.48
CA LYS A 126 -21.14 3.33 1.35
C LYS A 126 -20.36 3.21 0.05
N LEU A 127 -20.09 1.96 -0.36
CA LEU A 127 -19.30 1.67 -1.55
C LEU A 127 -20.19 1.58 -2.79
N GLU A 128 -20.24 2.63 -3.59
CA GLU A 128 -21.01 2.68 -4.84
C GLU A 128 -20.13 2.64 -6.09
N ASN A 129 -18.85 2.99 -5.93
CA ASN A 129 -17.89 3.09 -7.01
C ASN A 129 -16.46 2.97 -6.46
N PHE A 130 -15.46 2.97 -7.35
CA PHE A 130 -14.03 2.99 -6.99
C PHE A 130 -13.45 4.40 -6.99
N SER A 131 -14.23 5.46 -6.79
CA SER A 131 -13.76 6.84 -6.84
C SER A 131 -14.18 7.60 -5.58
N THR A 132 -15.30 8.30 -5.60
CA THR A 132 -15.75 9.17 -4.51
C THR A 132 -16.08 8.41 -3.24
N SER A 133 -16.57 7.16 -3.34
CA SER A 133 -16.82 6.30 -2.17
C SER A 133 -15.57 5.95 -1.36
N TRP A 134 -14.38 6.24 -1.88
CA TRP A 134 -13.09 5.96 -1.25
C TRP A 134 -12.32 7.23 -0.89
N ALA A 135 -12.89 8.41 -1.16
CA ALA A 135 -12.18 9.69 -1.08
C ALA A 135 -11.96 10.19 0.36
N ASP A 136 -12.66 9.64 1.33
CA ASP A 136 -12.56 9.95 2.76
C ASP A 136 -11.60 9.01 3.53
N GLY A 137 -11.22 7.89 2.91
CA GLY A 137 -10.33 6.87 3.46
C GLY A 137 -10.99 5.87 4.39
N LEU A 138 -12.26 6.07 4.78
CA LEU A 138 -12.96 5.16 5.70
C LEU A 138 -13.18 3.79 5.06
N ALA A 139 -13.50 3.75 3.76
CA ALA A 139 -13.62 2.53 2.99
C ALA A 139 -12.36 1.63 3.08
N PHE A 140 -11.16 2.23 2.99
CA PHE A 140 -9.91 1.49 3.13
C PHE A 140 -9.70 1.00 4.56
N CYS A 141 -9.95 1.88 5.55
CA CYS A 141 -9.86 1.50 6.96
C CYS A 141 -10.79 0.33 7.29
N ALA A 142 -12.05 0.39 6.88
CA ALA A 142 -13.04 -0.66 7.14
C ALA A 142 -12.62 -1.99 6.52
N LEU A 143 -12.17 -1.96 5.27
CA LEU A 143 -11.75 -3.17 4.56
C LEU A 143 -10.54 -3.83 5.22
N VAL A 144 -9.52 -3.04 5.60
CA VAL A 144 -8.33 -3.55 6.30
C VAL A 144 -8.68 -4.04 7.71
N HIS A 145 -9.52 -3.30 8.43
CA HIS A 145 -9.96 -3.64 9.78
C HIS A 145 -10.79 -4.94 9.82
N HIS A 146 -11.55 -5.24 8.75
CA HIS A 146 -12.31 -6.49 8.67
C HIS A 146 -11.43 -7.72 8.77
N PHE A 147 -10.29 -7.73 8.05
CA PHE A 147 -9.35 -8.85 8.08
C PHE A 147 -8.35 -8.75 9.25
N LEU A 148 -8.10 -7.54 9.74
CA LEU A 148 -7.11 -7.26 10.79
C LEU A 148 -7.72 -6.43 11.93
N PRO A 149 -8.72 -6.94 12.67
CA PRO A 149 -9.47 -6.16 13.66
C PRO A 149 -8.61 -5.69 14.84
N ASN A 150 -7.46 -6.33 15.10
CA ASN A 150 -6.57 -6.01 16.21
C ASN A 150 -5.60 -4.85 15.90
N THR A 151 -5.71 -4.19 14.75
CA THR A 151 -4.71 -3.21 14.30
C THR A 151 -5.00 -1.78 14.72
N PHE A 152 -6.26 -1.39 14.80
CA PHE A 152 -6.70 -0.07 15.25
C PHE A 152 -8.20 -0.11 15.57
N ASP A 153 -8.70 0.93 16.23
CA ASP A 153 -10.12 1.04 16.58
C ASP A 153 -10.87 1.85 15.50
N TYR A 154 -11.70 1.18 14.71
CA TYR A 154 -12.48 1.83 13.64
C TYR A 154 -13.49 2.85 14.18
N SER A 155 -14.07 2.63 15.36
CA SER A 155 -15.14 3.48 15.92
C SER A 155 -14.68 4.93 16.20
N LYS A 156 -13.37 5.16 16.32
CA LYS A 156 -12.76 6.47 16.53
C LYS A 156 -12.48 7.25 15.24
N LEU A 157 -12.68 6.61 14.09
CA LEU A 157 -12.41 7.22 12.78
C LEU A 157 -13.57 8.10 12.34
N THR A 158 -13.24 9.14 11.59
CA THR A 158 -14.18 10.18 11.16
C THR A 158 -13.88 10.57 9.71
N PRO A 159 -14.89 10.85 8.87
CA PRO A 159 -14.67 11.13 7.44
C PRO A 159 -13.93 12.45 7.20
N GLU A 160 -13.91 13.38 8.16
CA GLU A 160 -13.20 14.65 8.07
C GLU A 160 -11.67 14.46 8.12
N LYS A 161 -11.19 13.44 8.82
CA LYS A 161 -9.76 13.16 9.03
C LYS A 161 -9.14 12.34 7.89
N ARG A 162 -9.43 12.71 6.64
CA ARG A 162 -9.03 11.99 5.42
C ARG A 162 -7.55 11.57 5.41
N ARG A 163 -6.65 12.50 5.70
CA ARG A 163 -5.19 12.24 5.71
C ARG A 163 -4.80 11.17 6.73
N ALA A 164 -5.38 11.21 7.92
CA ALA A 164 -5.12 10.22 8.96
C ALA A 164 -5.69 8.86 8.56
N ASN A 165 -6.90 8.81 7.99
CA ASN A 165 -7.54 7.58 7.54
C ASN A 165 -6.69 6.89 6.46
N PHE A 166 -6.28 7.61 5.41
CA PHE A 166 -5.41 7.04 4.36
C PHE A 166 -4.06 6.57 4.89
N THR A 167 -3.41 7.39 5.73
CA THR A 167 -2.10 7.02 6.31
C THR A 167 -2.21 5.75 7.14
N LEU A 168 -3.24 5.66 7.97
CA LEU A 168 -3.47 4.49 8.83
C LEU A 168 -3.73 3.24 8.00
N ALA A 169 -4.67 3.31 7.05
CA ALA A 169 -5.03 2.16 6.23
C ALA A 169 -3.85 1.62 5.42
N PHE A 170 -3.10 2.51 4.74
CA PHE A 170 -1.97 2.11 3.90
C PHE A 170 -0.80 1.60 4.73
N LYS A 171 -0.51 2.22 5.88
CA LYS A 171 0.53 1.75 6.79
C LYS A 171 0.21 0.36 7.33
N VAL A 172 -1.01 0.15 7.81
CA VAL A 172 -1.41 -1.15 8.38
C VAL A 172 -1.44 -2.23 7.30
N ALA A 173 -1.94 -1.92 6.11
CA ALA A 173 -1.95 -2.86 4.99
C ALA A 173 -0.53 -3.29 4.58
N ASP A 174 0.43 -2.36 4.57
CA ASP A 174 1.83 -2.65 4.28
C ASP A 174 2.48 -3.47 5.40
N GLU A 175 2.44 -2.98 6.65
CA GLU A 175 3.15 -3.59 7.78
C GLU A 175 2.58 -4.96 8.19
N LYS A 176 1.27 -5.17 8.09
CA LYS A 176 0.60 -6.39 8.58
C LYS A 176 0.27 -7.38 7.48
N ALA A 177 -0.02 -6.92 6.28
CA ALA A 177 -0.42 -7.78 5.17
C ALA A 177 0.59 -7.80 4.01
N GLY A 178 1.64 -6.96 4.04
CA GLY A 178 2.64 -6.85 2.97
C GLY A 178 2.09 -6.22 1.70
N ILE A 179 0.99 -5.46 1.79
CA ILE A 179 0.35 -4.85 0.64
C ILE A 179 1.00 -3.49 0.37
N TYR A 180 1.85 -3.45 -0.64
CA TYR A 180 2.57 -2.24 -1.00
C TYR A 180 1.61 -1.06 -1.32
N PRO A 181 1.87 0.16 -0.78
CA PRO A 181 1.00 1.32 -0.98
C PRO A 181 1.10 1.89 -2.41
N LEU A 182 0.18 1.46 -3.29
CA LEU A 182 0.07 1.95 -4.67
C LEU A 182 -0.57 3.34 -4.81
N LEU A 183 -1.08 3.89 -3.72
CA LEU A 183 -1.67 5.22 -3.65
C LEU A 183 -0.86 6.10 -2.72
N ASP A 184 -0.62 7.33 -3.14
CA ASP A 184 0.00 8.34 -2.28
C ASP A 184 -1.06 9.07 -1.45
N VAL A 185 -0.80 9.24 -0.16
CA VAL A 185 -1.72 9.88 0.78
C VAL A 185 -1.98 11.34 0.39
N ASP A 186 -0.94 12.10 0.05
CA ASP A 186 -1.07 13.52 -0.23
C ASP A 186 -1.88 13.74 -1.53
N ASP A 187 -1.71 12.88 -2.54
CA ASP A 187 -2.52 12.85 -3.76
C ASP A 187 -4.00 12.56 -3.47
N MET A 188 -4.28 11.53 -2.66
CA MET A 188 -5.65 11.13 -2.32
C MET A 188 -6.38 12.20 -1.50
N VAL A 189 -5.67 12.92 -0.64
CA VAL A 189 -6.26 14.02 0.16
C VAL A 189 -6.53 15.24 -0.71
N ALA A 190 -5.65 15.55 -1.68
CA ALA A 190 -5.81 16.68 -2.58
C ALA A 190 -7.00 16.51 -3.54
N MET A 191 -7.34 15.27 -3.92
CA MET A 191 -8.43 14.97 -4.84
C MET A 191 -9.74 14.62 -4.10
N ARG A 192 -10.82 15.37 -4.34
CA ARG A 192 -12.16 14.96 -3.89
C ARG A 192 -12.73 13.77 -4.67
N LYS A 193 -12.23 13.56 -5.89
CA LYS A 193 -12.63 12.48 -6.79
C LYS A 193 -11.36 11.78 -7.28
N PRO A 194 -10.86 10.75 -6.57
CA PRO A 194 -9.67 10.04 -7.00
C PRO A 194 -9.93 9.26 -8.30
N ASP A 195 -8.88 9.01 -9.07
CA ASP A 195 -8.98 8.21 -10.30
C ASP A 195 -9.41 6.78 -9.95
N TRP A 196 -10.56 6.38 -10.51
CA TRP A 196 -11.15 5.09 -10.22
C TRP A 196 -10.27 3.91 -10.62
N LYS A 197 -9.38 4.07 -11.61
CA LYS A 197 -8.44 3.01 -12.02
C LYS A 197 -7.38 2.78 -10.96
N CYS A 198 -6.83 3.85 -10.40
CA CYS A 198 -5.79 3.78 -9.37
C CYS A 198 -6.35 3.10 -8.10
N VAL A 199 -7.53 3.54 -7.66
CA VAL A 199 -8.23 2.95 -6.51
C VAL A 199 -8.59 1.50 -6.80
N PHE A 200 -9.18 1.19 -7.96
CA PHE A 200 -9.52 -0.17 -8.35
C PHE A 200 -8.31 -1.10 -8.33
N THR A 201 -7.18 -0.69 -8.91
CA THR A 201 -5.94 -1.49 -8.91
C THR A 201 -5.44 -1.74 -7.49
N TYR A 202 -5.48 -0.73 -6.60
CA TYR A 202 -5.07 -0.94 -5.21
C TYR A 202 -6.01 -1.87 -4.45
N VAL A 203 -7.33 -1.73 -4.63
CA VAL A 203 -8.32 -2.63 -4.03
C VAL A 203 -8.17 -4.05 -4.57
N GLN A 204 -7.80 -4.25 -5.84
CA GLN A 204 -7.46 -5.57 -6.38
C GLN A 204 -6.26 -6.19 -5.65
N SER A 205 -5.24 -5.41 -5.30
CA SER A 205 -4.11 -5.89 -4.51
C SER A 205 -4.57 -6.37 -3.11
N ILE A 206 -5.45 -5.62 -2.46
CA ILE A 206 -6.04 -5.99 -1.17
C ILE A 206 -6.87 -7.28 -1.30
N HIS A 207 -7.79 -7.33 -2.27
CA HIS A 207 -8.60 -8.51 -2.54
C HIS A 207 -7.74 -9.74 -2.84
N ARG A 208 -6.70 -9.61 -3.67
CA ARG A 208 -5.81 -10.75 -3.97
C ARG A 208 -5.07 -11.26 -2.74
N ARG A 209 -4.79 -10.39 -1.78
CA ARG A 209 -4.12 -10.77 -0.53
C ARG A 209 -5.05 -11.49 0.43
N PHE A 210 -6.32 -11.09 0.50
CA PHE A 210 -7.29 -11.59 1.49
C PHE A 210 -8.32 -12.57 0.94
N LYS A 211 -8.40 -12.79 -0.38
CA LYS A 211 -9.36 -13.73 -1.01
C LYS A 211 -9.25 -15.19 -0.53
N ASP A 212 -8.13 -15.55 0.10
CA ASP A 212 -7.90 -16.90 0.62
C ASP A 212 -8.13 -16.98 2.15
N GLU A 213 -8.50 -15.86 2.79
CA GLU A 213 -8.84 -15.75 4.23
C GLU A 213 -10.36 -15.62 4.45
N ASP A 214 -11.15 -15.92 3.40
CA ASP A 214 -12.61 -15.96 3.36
C ASP A 214 -13.17 -17.31 3.86
#